data_AF-A0A1L9S8H6-F1
#
_entry.id   AF-A0A1L9S8H6-F1
#
_cell.length_a   1.000
_cell.length_b   1.000
_cell.length_c   1.000
_cell.angle_alpha   90.00
_cell.angle_beta   90.00
_cell.angle_gamma   90.00
#
_symmetry.space_group_name_H-M   'P 1'
#
loop_
_entity.id
_entity.type
_entity.pdbx_description
1 polymer ?
#
loop_
_entity_poly.entity_id
_entity_poly.type
_entity_poly.pdbx_seq_one_letter_code
_entity_poly.pdbx_strand_id
1 'polypeptide(L)'
;MPSQAVLPPLLKPYISSPSPSSLTVISSVLGATGNWLVLRFIYATLATAPYLHDASIPRNEKRKVVLVSFLRGWDFWRGEAKRLGLDLTRLQDKSQFAFVDGLSELFSVSTRPAPSPTPVLPGSAAPRTTLPVRSAPGVVPPRSGLHPALGTSTASINDGPTPLRFSGRGTTALDGLERDILRAVDRLKSTGSKDQEEQEEVSVLLIVDQPDLVLAATGPALGIGASEMGEWLLGLQQHVHSTVMTVSADTPLIHNASTFASQQPSPLETAQAAFVTGSAHRAETVIQLRNLETGAAKDVSGVLRISKGGAWEESCDQHADSPWEEREVLYFMQRDGGVRVFGRGE
;
A
#
# COMPACT_ATOMS: atom_id res chain seq x y z
N MET A 1 27.84 3.32 20.93
CA MET A 1 27.53 3.24 19.49
C MET A 1 26.84 4.52 19.12
N PRO A 2 27.35 5.32 18.16
CA PRO A 2 26.68 6.57 17.78
C PRO A 2 25.26 6.24 17.31
N SER A 3 24.26 6.92 17.87
CA SER A 3 22.86 6.79 17.51
C SER A 3 22.70 7.13 16.03
N GLN A 4 22.41 6.12 15.22
CA GLN A 4 22.23 6.31 13.79
C GLN A 4 21.00 7.19 13.51
N ALA A 5 21.13 8.14 12.58
CA ALA A 5 20.01 8.98 12.19
C ALA A 5 18.88 8.12 11.58
N VAL A 6 17.65 8.31 12.07
CA VAL A 6 16.45 7.59 11.59
C VAL A 6 16.21 7.85 10.10
N LEU A 7 16.52 9.07 9.65
CA LEU A 7 16.58 9.47 8.25
C LEU A 7 18.04 9.50 7.78
N PRO A 8 18.45 8.63 6.85
CA PRO A 8 19.79 8.69 6.27
C PRO A 8 20.03 10.04 5.58
N PRO A 9 21.14 10.75 5.85
CA PRO A 9 21.38 12.09 5.31
C PRO A 9 21.31 12.17 3.79
N LEU A 10 21.81 11.14 3.09
CA LEU A 10 21.78 11.04 1.63
C LEU A 10 20.37 10.88 1.05
N LEU A 11 19.40 10.41 1.83
CA LEU A 11 18.02 10.26 1.40
C LEU A 11 17.13 11.44 1.78
N LYS A 12 17.50 12.16 2.84
CA LYS A 12 16.73 13.28 3.40
C LYS A 12 16.17 14.24 2.33
N PRO A 13 16.94 14.75 1.34
CA PRO A 13 16.39 15.69 0.36
C PRO A 13 15.29 15.10 -0.52
N TYR A 14 15.31 13.78 -0.76
CA TYR A 14 14.35 13.11 -1.66
C TYR A 14 13.05 12.65 -0.98
N ILE A 15 13.02 12.60 0.36
CA ILE A 15 11.90 12.03 1.11
C ILE A 15 11.16 13.03 2.02
N SER A 16 11.75 14.20 2.28
CA SER A 16 11.25 15.14 3.30
C SER A 16 10.22 16.15 2.76
N SER A 17 10.26 16.45 1.47
CA SER A 17 9.38 17.44 0.84
C SER A 17 9.03 17.01 -0.59
N PRO A 18 8.09 16.06 -0.76
CA PRO A 18 7.57 15.75 -2.09
C PRO A 18 6.81 16.96 -2.64
N SER A 19 6.99 17.25 -3.93
CA SER A 19 6.33 18.37 -4.59
C SER A 19 4.80 18.20 -4.60
N PRO A 20 3.99 19.28 -4.68
CA PRO A 20 2.55 19.18 -4.80
C PRO A 20 2.12 18.39 -6.05
N SER A 21 1.09 17.57 -5.93
CA SER A 21 0.56 16.69 -6.98
C SER A 21 1.59 15.72 -7.58
N SER A 22 2.69 15.46 -6.86
CA SER A 22 3.76 14.59 -7.34
C SER A 22 3.46 13.11 -7.18
N LEU A 23 4.08 12.32 -8.05
CA LEU A 23 4.18 10.87 -7.93
C LEU A 23 5.65 10.46 -7.73
N THR A 24 5.93 9.78 -6.63
CA THR A 24 7.19 9.06 -6.42
C THR A 24 6.94 7.56 -6.59
N VAL A 25 7.66 6.91 -7.51
CA VAL A 25 7.57 5.46 -7.71
C VAL A 25 8.79 4.79 -7.09
N ILE A 26 8.53 3.87 -6.16
CA ILE A 26 9.52 2.99 -5.57
C ILE A 26 9.41 1.62 -6.23
N SER A 27 10.40 1.27 -7.04
CA SER A 27 10.52 -0.07 -7.61
C SER A 27 11.42 -0.94 -6.73
N SER A 28 10.99 -2.16 -6.43
CA SER A 28 11.73 -3.09 -5.59
C SER A 28 11.70 -4.50 -6.16
N VAL A 29 12.69 -5.31 -5.80
CA VAL A 29 12.74 -6.75 -6.14
C VAL A 29 12.58 -7.57 -4.87
N LEU A 30 12.26 -8.86 -5.00
CA LEU A 30 12.03 -9.76 -3.87
C LEU A 30 13.19 -9.78 -2.87
N GLY A 31 14.43 -9.68 -3.34
CA GLY A 31 15.62 -9.64 -2.49
C GLY A 31 15.95 -8.27 -1.87
N ALA A 32 15.29 -7.20 -2.31
CA ALA A 32 15.56 -5.82 -1.93
C ALA A 32 14.24 -5.03 -1.79
N THR A 33 13.47 -5.34 -0.74
CA THR A 33 12.12 -4.78 -0.51
C THR A 33 12.14 -3.29 -0.14
N GLY A 34 11.15 -2.53 -0.61
CA GLY A 34 11.00 -1.09 -0.33
C GLY A 34 10.34 -0.71 1.01
N ASN A 35 9.92 -1.67 1.85
CA ASN A 35 9.13 -1.40 3.07
C ASN A 35 9.82 -0.43 4.03
N TRP A 36 11.13 -0.60 4.20
CA TRP A 36 11.91 0.26 5.10
C TRP A 36 11.85 1.72 4.63
N LEU A 37 11.88 1.96 3.32
CA LEU A 37 11.83 3.29 2.72
C LEU A 37 10.45 3.92 2.88
N VAL A 38 9.38 3.15 2.71
CA VAL A 38 8.00 3.59 3.02
C VAL A 38 7.91 4.13 4.44
N LEU A 39 8.47 3.41 5.41
CA LEU A 39 8.47 3.89 6.80
C LEU A 39 9.26 5.19 6.99
N ARG A 40 10.27 5.47 6.16
CA ARG A 40 11.03 6.73 6.20
C ARG A 40 10.26 7.87 5.57
N PHE A 41 9.45 7.62 4.54
CA PHE A 41 8.47 8.59 4.06
C PHE A 41 7.47 8.94 5.18
N ILE A 42 6.88 7.92 5.82
CA ILE A 42 5.97 8.13 6.96
C ILE A 42 6.67 8.92 8.07
N TYR A 43 7.91 8.55 8.42
CA TYR A 43 8.70 9.26 9.42
C TYR A 43 8.95 10.71 9.01
N ALA A 44 9.45 10.97 7.80
CA ALA A 44 9.80 12.31 7.35
C ALA A 44 8.57 13.23 7.27
N THR A 45 7.41 12.69 6.91
CA THR A 45 6.15 13.44 6.83
C THR A 45 5.56 13.72 8.21
N LEU A 46 5.58 12.76 9.14
CA LEU A 46 4.88 12.88 10.43
C LEU A 46 5.77 13.25 11.61
N ALA A 47 7.07 12.95 11.56
CA ALA A 47 8.00 13.33 12.59
C ALA A 47 8.29 14.82 12.47
N THR A 48 7.45 15.62 13.10
CA THR A 48 7.72 17.03 13.43
C THR A 48 8.88 17.06 14.43
N ALA A 49 10.10 16.80 13.98
CA ALA A 49 11.27 16.91 14.82
C ALA A 49 11.61 18.41 14.95
N PRO A 50 11.75 18.96 16.18
CA PRO A 50 12.20 20.33 16.40
C PRO A 50 13.65 20.60 15.90
N TYR A 51 14.34 19.57 15.41
CA TYR A 51 15.68 19.62 14.83
C TYR A 51 15.70 19.60 13.29
N LEU A 52 14.53 19.42 12.65
CA LEU A 52 14.36 19.59 11.21
C LEU A 52 13.84 21.01 10.94
N HIS A 53 14.56 22.01 11.43
CA HIS A 53 14.36 23.39 10.99
C HIS A 53 14.91 23.53 9.58
N ASP A 54 14.12 23.09 8.62
CA ASP A 54 14.24 23.56 7.24
C ASP A 54 13.35 24.81 7.12
N ALA A 55 13.96 25.93 6.75
CA ALA A 55 13.31 27.25 6.72
C ALA A 55 12.30 27.41 5.58
N SER A 56 12.11 26.35 4.79
CA SER A 56 11.27 26.30 3.58
C SER A 56 9.83 25.81 3.84
N ILE A 57 9.54 25.18 4.98
CA ILE A 57 8.20 24.67 5.28
C ILE A 57 7.43 25.70 6.11
N PRO A 58 6.30 26.24 5.62
CA PRO A 58 5.49 27.15 6.40
C PRO A 58 5.05 26.47 7.70
N ARG A 59 5.27 27.20 8.80
CA ARG A 59 5.06 26.76 10.20
C ARG A 59 3.64 26.26 10.53
N ASN A 60 2.71 26.34 9.57
CA ASN A 60 1.27 26.08 9.70
C ASN A 60 0.76 24.90 8.83
N GLU A 61 1.63 24.07 8.25
CA GLU A 61 1.19 22.94 7.43
C GLU A 61 0.97 21.67 8.28
N LYS A 62 -0.29 21.22 8.44
CA LYS A 62 -0.59 19.94 9.11
C LYS A 62 -0.42 18.79 8.15
N ARG A 63 0.69 18.07 8.28
CA ARG A 63 0.98 16.87 7.50
C ARG A 63 0.26 15.64 8.04
N LYS A 64 -0.36 14.90 7.12
CA LYS A 64 -1.11 13.67 7.36
C LYS A 64 -0.67 12.59 6.39
N VAL A 65 -0.82 11.33 6.78
CA VAL A 65 -0.45 10.18 5.95
C VAL A 65 -1.60 9.19 5.87
N VAL A 66 -1.91 8.74 4.66
CA VAL A 66 -2.78 7.59 4.41
C VAL A 66 -1.93 6.49 3.79
N LEU A 67 -1.84 5.34 4.45
CA LEU A 67 -1.16 4.14 3.93
C LEU A 67 -2.21 3.13 3.48
N VAL A 68 -2.24 2.86 2.18
CA VAL A 68 -3.00 1.77 1.56
C VAL A 68 -2.01 0.64 1.28
N SER A 69 -2.23 -0.56 1.82
CA SER A 69 -1.34 -1.70 1.57
C SER A 69 -2.13 -2.90 1.06
N PHE A 70 -1.72 -3.42 -0.10
CA PHE A 70 -2.33 -4.57 -0.73
C PHE A 70 -1.63 -5.89 -0.38
N LEU A 71 -0.36 -5.84 0.05
CA LEU A 71 0.40 -7.06 0.36
C LEU A 71 0.64 -7.28 1.86
N ARG A 72 0.48 -6.27 2.72
CA ARG A 72 0.86 -6.35 4.14
C ARG A 72 -0.22 -5.81 5.05
N GLY A 73 -0.52 -6.56 6.11
CA GLY A 73 -1.50 -6.17 7.11
C GLY A 73 -1.01 -5.12 8.11
N TRP A 74 -1.95 -4.58 8.88
CA TRP A 74 -1.71 -3.58 9.93
C TRP A 74 -0.62 -3.96 10.93
N ASP A 75 -0.63 -5.20 11.43
CA ASP A 75 0.33 -5.65 12.45
C ASP A 75 1.79 -5.60 11.96
N PHE A 76 2.01 -5.85 10.67
CA PHE A 76 3.33 -5.74 10.06
C PHE A 76 3.83 -4.30 10.11
N TRP A 77 3.03 -3.35 9.59
CA TRP A 77 3.41 -1.94 9.54
C TRP A 77 3.56 -1.33 10.94
N ARG A 78 2.66 -1.69 11.87
CA ARG A 78 2.77 -1.29 13.28
C ARG A 78 4.06 -1.81 13.92
N GLY A 79 4.41 -3.07 13.68
CA GLY A 79 5.62 -3.70 14.22
C GLY A 79 6.90 -3.04 13.72
N GLU A 80 6.99 -2.82 12.40
CA GLU A 80 8.16 -2.21 11.77
C GLU A 80 8.29 -0.72 12.10
N ALA A 81 7.18 0.03 12.15
CA ALA A 81 7.18 1.43 12.55
C ALA A 81 7.63 1.61 14.01
N LYS A 82 7.20 0.72 14.92
CA LYS A 82 7.60 0.76 16.34
C LYS A 82 9.11 0.63 16.51
N ARG A 83 9.78 -0.18 15.67
CA ARG A 83 11.25 -0.33 15.66
C ARG A 83 11.97 0.97 15.28
N LEU A 84 11.30 1.89 14.58
CA LEU A 84 11.80 3.21 14.21
C LEU A 84 11.39 4.31 15.19
N GLY A 85 10.74 3.95 16.30
CA GLY A 85 10.20 4.91 17.25
C GLY A 85 8.89 5.58 16.80
N LEU A 86 8.25 5.07 15.73
CA LEU A 86 6.94 5.53 15.29
C LEU A 86 5.83 4.68 15.90
N ASP A 87 4.97 5.32 16.67
CA ASP A 87 3.76 4.70 17.22
C ASP A 87 2.57 5.02 16.31
N LEU A 88 2.29 4.13 15.35
CA LEU A 88 1.20 4.32 14.38
C LEU A 88 -0.18 4.35 15.06
N THR A 89 -0.37 3.60 16.14
CA THR A 89 -1.61 3.63 16.93
C THR A 89 -1.84 5.02 17.51
N ARG A 90 -0.82 5.59 18.16
CA ARG A 90 -0.90 6.96 18.70
C ARG A 90 -1.09 8.02 17.61
N LEU A 91 -0.51 7.82 16.43
CA LEU A 91 -0.68 8.74 15.30
C LEU A 91 -2.08 8.64 14.68
N GLN A 92 -2.70 7.46 14.72
CA GLN A 92 -4.09 7.26 14.33
C GLN A 92 -5.05 7.92 15.33
N ASP A 93 -4.82 7.78 16.63
CA ASP A 93 -5.61 8.45 17.68
C ASP A 93 -5.55 9.98 17.53
N LYS A 94 -4.39 10.50 17.12
CA LYS A 94 -4.17 11.93 16.82
C LYS A 94 -4.71 12.37 15.46
N SER A 95 -5.31 11.46 14.69
CA SER A 95 -5.81 11.73 13.32
C SER A 95 -4.73 12.31 12.39
N GLN A 96 -3.48 11.88 12.58
CA GLN A 96 -2.35 12.21 11.70
C GLN A 96 -2.06 11.10 10.69
N PHE A 97 -2.48 9.88 11.00
CA PHE A 97 -2.22 8.70 10.19
C PHE A 97 -3.49 7.87 10.03
N ALA A 98 -3.72 7.30 8.84
CA ALA A 98 -4.77 6.32 8.59
C ALA A 98 -4.22 5.12 7.82
N PHE A 99 -4.64 3.91 8.20
CA PHE A 99 -4.34 2.68 7.48
C PHE A 99 -5.58 2.14 6.77
N VAL A 100 -5.39 1.80 5.51
CA VAL A 100 -6.40 1.18 4.64
C VAL A 100 -5.91 -0.21 4.26
N ASP A 101 -6.66 -1.23 4.67
CA ASP A 101 -6.32 -2.63 4.49
C ASP A 101 -6.82 -3.14 3.13
N GLY A 102 -5.90 -3.23 2.17
CA GLY A 102 -6.13 -3.80 0.84
C GLY A 102 -5.87 -5.29 0.74
N LEU A 103 -5.66 -6.00 1.86
CA LEU A 103 -5.28 -7.42 1.86
C LEU A 103 -6.41 -8.30 2.43
N SER A 104 -6.89 -8.02 3.64
CA SER A 104 -7.66 -9.00 4.44
C SER A 104 -9.05 -9.30 3.86
N GLU A 105 -9.75 -8.29 3.35
CA GLU A 105 -11.12 -8.44 2.83
C GLU A 105 -11.27 -8.10 1.34
N LEU A 106 -10.15 -7.89 0.62
CA LEU A 106 -10.18 -7.37 -0.74
C LEU A 106 -11.08 -8.19 -1.67
N PHE A 107 -10.99 -9.52 -1.64
CA PHE A 107 -11.81 -10.42 -2.46
C PHE A 107 -12.88 -11.15 -1.66
N SER A 108 -13.23 -10.66 -0.46
CA SER A 108 -14.25 -11.30 0.36
C SER A 108 -15.62 -11.07 -0.25
N VAL A 109 -16.35 -12.15 -0.51
CA VAL A 109 -17.73 -12.07 -0.95
C VAL A 109 -18.56 -11.61 0.24
N SER A 110 -19.18 -10.42 0.11
CA SER A 110 -20.20 -9.97 1.05
C SER A 110 -21.33 -11.00 1.06
N THR A 111 -21.23 -11.96 1.98
CA THR A 111 -22.27 -12.95 2.20
C THR A 111 -23.36 -12.21 2.95
N ARG A 112 -24.24 -11.52 2.21
CA ARG A 112 -25.49 -11.03 2.77
C ARG A 112 -26.19 -12.27 3.33
N PRO A 113 -26.47 -12.34 4.64
CA PRO A 113 -27.20 -13.49 5.17
C PRO A 113 -28.50 -13.62 4.39
N ALA A 114 -28.70 -14.78 3.76
CA ALA A 114 -29.96 -15.09 3.11
C ALA A 114 -31.09 -14.87 4.13
N PRO A 115 -32.23 -14.27 3.75
CA PRO A 115 -33.36 -14.17 4.66
C PRO A 115 -33.68 -15.57 5.16
N SER A 116 -33.60 -15.75 6.48
CA SER A 116 -33.94 -17.00 7.16
C SER A 116 -35.32 -17.47 6.69
N PRO A 117 -35.50 -18.74 6.29
CA PRO A 117 -36.83 -19.26 6.00
C PRO A 117 -37.69 -19.10 7.25
N THR A 118 -38.83 -18.44 7.10
CA THR A 118 -39.82 -18.23 8.15
C THR A 118 -40.26 -19.59 8.72
N PRO A 119 -40.27 -19.78 10.05
CA PRO A 119 -40.71 -21.03 10.66
C PRO A 119 -42.23 -21.16 10.49
N VAL A 120 -42.66 -22.14 9.71
CA VAL A 120 -44.07 -22.53 9.62
C VAL A 120 -44.43 -23.31 10.88
N LEU A 121 -45.40 -22.82 11.66
CA LEU A 121 -45.89 -23.44 12.89
C LEU A 121 -46.61 -24.78 12.62
N PRO A 122 -46.56 -25.75 13.56
CA PRO A 122 -47.15 -27.07 13.37
C PRO A 122 -48.63 -27.10 13.76
N GLY A 123 -49.50 -27.40 12.79
CA GLY A 123 -50.94 -27.62 13.01
C GLY A 123 -51.34 -29.09 12.88
N SER A 124 -51.67 -29.69 14.03
CA SER A 124 -52.58 -30.83 14.31
C SER A 124 -52.64 -32.07 13.39
N ALA A 125 -52.40 -33.25 14.01
CA ALA A 125 -52.67 -34.62 13.55
C ALA A 125 -54.17 -34.87 13.17
N ALA A 126 -54.62 -35.91 12.45
CA ALA A 126 -54.33 -37.37 12.45
C ALA A 126 -55.03 -38.07 11.21
N PRO A 127 -55.24 -39.41 11.11
CA PRO A 127 -54.37 -40.61 11.23
C PRO A 127 -54.43 -41.64 10.04
N ARG A 128 -53.37 -42.49 9.91
CA ARG A 128 -53.27 -43.92 9.42
C ARG A 128 -53.76 -44.30 7.99
N THR A 129 -53.07 -45.11 7.15
CA THR A 129 -52.69 -46.55 7.29
C THR A 129 -51.72 -47.09 6.17
N THR A 130 -50.83 -48.03 6.56
CA THR A 130 -50.20 -49.20 5.81
C THR A 130 -49.20 -48.92 4.66
N LEU A 131 -48.08 -49.63 4.40
CA LEU A 131 -47.55 -51.00 4.66
C LEU A 131 -45.99 -51.00 4.83
N PRO A 132 -45.36 -52.06 5.36
CA PRO A 132 -43.90 -52.12 5.59
C PRO A 132 -43.14 -52.78 4.42
N VAL A 133 -42.01 -52.22 4.01
CA VAL A 133 -41.03 -52.91 3.14
C VAL A 133 -39.60 -52.70 3.64
N ARG A 134 -39.09 -53.77 4.25
CA ARG A 134 -37.75 -54.38 4.19
C ARG A 134 -36.50 -53.48 4.14
N SER A 135 -35.69 -53.61 5.19
CA SER A 135 -34.33 -53.10 5.34
C SER A 135 -33.32 -53.74 4.38
N ALA A 136 -32.38 -52.94 3.88
CA ALA A 136 -31.11 -53.39 3.31
C ALA A 136 -29.93 -52.63 3.97
N PRO A 137 -28.75 -53.24 4.12
CA PRO A 137 -27.74 -52.80 5.08
C PRO A 137 -26.66 -51.89 4.46
N GLY A 138 -26.21 -50.94 5.28
CA GLY A 138 -24.81 -50.49 5.31
C GLY A 138 -24.31 -49.60 4.17
N VAL A 139 -24.45 -48.29 4.34
CA VAL A 139 -23.49 -47.31 3.77
C VAL A 139 -23.11 -46.34 4.87
N VAL A 140 -21.81 -46.26 5.12
CA VAL A 140 -21.14 -45.46 6.14
C VAL A 140 -21.30 -43.96 5.83
N PRO A 141 -21.70 -43.11 6.79
CA PRO A 141 -21.65 -41.67 6.58
C PRO A 141 -20.19 -41.17 6.71
N PRO A 142 -19.72 -40.26 5.83
CA PRO A 142 -18.45 -39.59 6.06
C PRO A 142 -18.55 -38.70 7.31
N ARG A 143 -17.53 -38.82 8.17
CA ARG A 143 -17.34 -38.06 9.40
C ARG A 143 -17.54 -36.56 9.15
N SER A 144 -18.43 -35.94 9.93
CA SER A 144 -18.44 -34.50 10.14
C SER A 144 -17.05 -34.04 10.59
N GLY A 145 -16.35 -33.35 9.70
CA GLY A 145 -15.22 -32.50 10.09
C GLY A 145 -15.75 -31.36 10.94
N LEU A 146 -15.15 -31.20 12.11
CA LEU A 146 -15.34 -30.04 12.99
C LEU A 146 -14.96 -28.78 12.20
N HIS A 147 -15.95 -28.00 11.78
CA HIS A 147 -15.74 -26.62 11.39
C HIS A 147 -15.33 -25.84 12.65
N PRO A 148 -14.23 -25.06 12.62
CA PRO A 148 -13.99 -24.07 13.66
C PRO A 148 -15.13 -23.05 13.58
N ALA A 149 -15.83 -22.87 14.70
CA ALA A 149 -16.89 -21.87 14.81
C ALA A 149 -16.30 -20.48 14.52
N LEU A 150 -16.78 -19.84 13.45
CA LEU A 150 -16.62 -18.40 13.25
C LEU A 150 -17.28 -17.72 14.45
N GLY A 151 -16.47 -17.01 15.24
CA GLY A 151 -16.98 -16.04 16.19
C GLY A 151 -17.78 -14.99 15.43
N THR A 152 -19.07 -14.89 15.74
CA THR A 152 -19.91 -13.75 15.40
C THR A 152 -19.36 -12.51 16.09
N SER A 153 -18.49 -11.78 15.41
CA SER A 153 -18.14 -10.41 15.78
C SER A 153 -19.32 -9.52 15.41
N THR A 154 -20.17 -9.28 16.41
CA THR A 154 -21.10 -8.15 16.44
C THR A 154 -20.37 -6.89 15.99
N ALA A 155 -21.00 -6.11 15.11
CA ALA A 155 -20.51 -4.80 14.66
C ALA A 155 -20.32 -3.86 15.85
N SER A 156 -19.15 -3.91 16.47
CA SER A 156 -18.61 -2.82 17.26
C SER A 156 -18.09 -1.76 16.30
N ILE A 157 -18.27 -0.51 16.69
CA ILE A 157 -17.57 0.64 16.13
C ILE A 157 -16.07 0.35 16.30
N ASN A 158 -15.47 -0.28 15.29
CA ASN A 158 -14.10 -0.72 15.36
C ASN A 158 -13.20 0.40 14.85
N ASP A 159 -12.38 0.91 15.76
CA ASP A 159 -11.21 1.75 15.53
C ASP A 159 -10.07 0.97 14.81
N GLY A 160 -10.46 0.00 13.99
CA GLY A 160 -9.59 -0.90 13.26
C GLY A 160 -9.24 -0.36 11.87
N PRO A 161 -8.28 -1.02 11.21
CA PRO A 161 -7.90 -0.66 9.84
C PRO A 161 -9.12 -0.74 8.92
N THR A 162 -9.29 0.25 8.03
CA THR A 162 -10.45 0.31 7.12
C THR A 162 -10.25 -0.70 5.98
N PRO A 163 -11.04 -1.79 5.89
CA PRO A 163 -10.83 -2.79 4.86
C PRO A 163 -11.37 -2.33 3.51
N LEU A 164 -10.59 -2.55 2.45
CA LEU A 164 -11.03 -2.39 1.07
C LEU A 164 -11.75 -3.65 0.60
N ARG A 165 -12.74 -3.44 -0.26
CA ARG A 165 -13.51 -4.52 -0.88
C ARG A 165 -13.61 -4.30 -2.37
N PHE A 166 -13.00 -5.21 -3.11
CA PHE A 166 -13.10 -5.26 -4.56
C PHE A 166 -14.43 -5.92 -4.93
N SER A 167 -15.29 -5.21 -5.66
CA SER A 167 -16.59 -5.72 -6.09
C SER A 167 -16.95 -5.17 -7.45
N GLY A 168 -17.32 -6.07 -8.38
CA GLY A 168 -17.68 -5.71 -9.74
C GLY A 168 -16.65 -6.12 -10.78
N ARG A 169 -16.65 -5.43 -11.92
CA ARG A 169 -15.73 -5.64 -13.05
C ARG A 169 -15.33 -4.30 -13.67
N GLY A 170 -14.14 -4.27 -14.25
CA GLY A 170 -13.57 -3.12 -14.94
C GLY A 170 -13.39 -1.91 -14.03
N THR A 171 -13.47 -0.73 -14.64
CA THR A 171 -13.29 0.57 -13.97
C THR A 171 -14.27 0.77 -12.82
N THR A 172 -15.52 0.28 -12.92
CA THR A 172 -16.51 0.44 -11.84
C THR A 172 -16.08 -0.16 -10.49
N ALA A 173 -15.25 -1.23 -10.53
CA ALA A 173 -14.69 -1.83 -9.34
C ALA A 173 -13.55 -0.98 -8.77
N LEU A 174 -12.72 -0.40 -9.64
CA LEU A 174 -11.67 0.56 -9.26
C LEU A 174 -12.27 1.85 -8.67
N ASP A 175 -13.36 2.36 -9.24
CA ASP A 175 -14.09 3.52 -8.71
C ASP A 175 -14.60 3.23 -7.27
N GLY A 176 -14.95 1.96 -6.99
CA GLY A 176 -15.31 1.51 -5.65
C GLY A 176 -14.15 1.63 -4.66
N LEU A 177 -12.99 1.09 -5.03
CA LEU A 177 -11.76 1.21 -4.24
C LEU A 177 -11.35 2.67 -4.05
N GLU A 178 -11.42 3.47 -5.12
CA GLU A 178 -11.12 4.90 -5.08
C GLU A 178 -11.99 5.62 -4.06
N ARG A 179 -13.31 5.43 -4.11
CA ARG A 179 -14.23 6.04 -3.13
C ARG A 179 -13.89 5.66 -1.69
N ASP A 180 -13.53 4.41 -1.44
CA ASP A 180 -13.21 3.94 -0.08
C ASP A 180 -11.87 4.52 0.43
N ILE A 181 -10.87 4.66 -0.44
CA ILE A 181 -9.60 5.34 -0.12
C ILE A 181 -9.85 6.84 0.11
N LEU A 182 -10.59 7.51 -0.78
CA LEU A 182 -10.90 8.93 -0.67
C LEU A 182 -11.71 9.24 0.59
N ARG A 183 -12.63 8.36 1.01
CA ARG A 183 -13.30 8.47 2.31
C ARG A 183 -12.32 8.49 3.48
N ALA A 184 -11.26 7.68 3.44
CA ALA A 184 -10.23 7.70 4.48
C ALA A 184 -9.43 9.02 4.45
N VAL A 185 -9.10 9.51 3.25
CA VAL A 185 -8.44 10.82 3.05
C VAL A 185 -9.31 11.96 3.61
N ASP A 186 -10.59 12.00 3.28
CA ASP A 186 -11.52 13.06 3.70
C ASP A 186 -11.78 13.04 5.21
N ARG A 187 -11.89 11.84 5.80
CA ARG A 187 -11.94 11.68 7.27
C ARG A 187 -10.71 12.28 7.92
N LEU A 188 -9.52 12.02 7.37
CA LEU A 188 -8.28 12.55 7.92
C LEU A 188 -8.23 14.07 7.75
N LYS A 189 -8.62 14.63 6.59
CA LYS A 189 -8.67 16.08 6.36
C LYS A 189 -9.62 16.81 7.31
N SER A 190 -10.87 16.34 7.43
CA SER A 190 -11.94 16.99 8.21
C SER A 190 -11.65 17.12 9.71
N THR A 191 -10.80 16.25 10.27
CA THR A 191 -10.48 16.26 11.71
C THR A 191 -9.58 17.44 12.11
N GLY A 192 -8.95 18.13 11.15
CA GLY A 192 -8.08 19.30 11.40
C GLY A 192 -8.77 20.66 11.42
N SER A 193 -10.03 20.75 10.97
CA SER A 193 -10.72 22.03 10.70
C SER A 193 -11.62 22.53 11.85
N LYS A 194 -11.60 21.86 13.01
CA LYS A 194 -12.52 22.17 14.13
C LYS A 194 -11.98 23.20 15.14
N ASP A 195 -10.69 23.50 15.11
CA ASP A 195 -10.09 24.53 15.95
C ASP A 195 -9.92 25.81 15.12
N GLN A 196 -10.49 26.91 15.60
CA GLN A 196 -10.73 28.16 14.87
C GLN A 196 -9.45 29.02 14.69
N GLU A 197 -9.47 29.84 13.63
CA GLU A 197 -8.75 31.10 13.38
C GLU A 197 -7.47 31.16 12.51
N GLU A 198 -6.79 30.06 12.18
CA GLU A 198 -5.73 30.09 11.15
C GLU A 198 -5.98 29.04 10.07
N GLN A 199 -5.95 29.44 8.80
CA GLN A 199 -6.05 28.53 7.65
C GLN A 199 -4.78 27.66 7.58
N GLU A 200 -4.69 26.65 8.44
CA GLU A 200 -3.67 25.63 8.37
C GLU A 200 -3.97 24.71 7.18
N GLU A 201 -3.15 24.80 6.13
CA GLU A 201 -3.24 23.95 4.96
C GLU A 201 -2.89 22.50 5.35
N VAL A 202 -3.79 21.57 5.02
CA VAL A 202 -3.63 20.16 5.38
C VAL A 202 -3.08 19.41 4.19
N SER A 203 -1.80 19.06 4.22
CA SER A 203 -1.21 18.19 3.20
C SER A 203 -1.30 16.72 3.59
N VAL A 204 -1.81 15.92 2.65
CA VAL A 204 -1.93 14.47 2.80
C VAL A 204 -0.95 13.80 1.86
N LEU A 205 -0.03 13.00 2.42
CA LEU A 205 0.77 12.04 1.68
C LEU A 205 -0.02 10.73 1.57
N LEU A 206 -0.31 10.31 0.34
CA LEU A 206 -0.87 8.99 0.07
C LEU A 206 0.27 8.02 -0.24
N ILE A 207 0.29 6.89 0.46
CA ILE A 207 1.21 5.79 0.16
C ILE A 207 0.38 4.60 -0.32
N VAL A 208 0.68 4.13 -1.53
CA VAL A 208 0.03 2.95 -2.14
C VAL A 208 1.07 1.84 -2.24
N ASP A 209 0.98 0.87 -1.34
CA ASP A 209 1.89 -0.25 -1.25
C ASP A 209 1.41 -1.44 -2.07
N GLN A 210 2.15 -1.74 -3.14
CA GLN A 210 2.00 -2.88 -4.04
C GLN A 210 0.62 -3.03 -4.71
N PRO A 211 0.11 -1.99 -5.42
CA PRO A 211 -1.15 -2.10 -6.16
C PRO A 211 -1.07 -3.09 -7.34
N ASP A 212 0.13 -3.54 -7.70
CA ASP A 212 0.35 -4.61 -8.68
C ASP A 212 -0.34 -5.93 -8.31
N LEU A 213 -0.61 -6.18 -7.02
CA LEU A 213 -1.41 -7.32 -6.61
C LEU A 213 -2.84 -7.26 -7.18
N VAL A 214 -3.43 -6.07 -7.26
CA VAL A 214 -4.77 -5.87 -7.84
C VAL A 214 -4.72 -6.22 -9.32
N LEU A 215 -3.72 -5.71 -10.04
CA LEU A 215 -3.52 -6.02 -11.45
C LEU A 215 -3.33 -7.53 -11.69
N ALA A 216 -2.54 -8.19 -10.83
CA ALA A 216 -2.29 -9.63 -10.93
C ALA A 216 -3.51 -10.49 -10.61
N ALA A 217 -4.29 -10.11 -9.60
CA ALA A 217 -5.46 -10.88 -9.16
C ALA A 217 -6.69 -10.67 -10.04
N THR A 218 -6.82 -9.51 -10.69
CA THR A 218 -8.00 -9.16 -11.49
C THR A 218 -7.76 -9.36 -12.99
N GLY A 219 -6.64 -8.82 -13.50
CA GLY A 219 -6.15 -8.96 -14.86
C GLY A 219 -7.19 -8.72 -15.97
N PRO A 220 -6.93 -9.24 -17.18
CA PRO A 220 -7.86 -9.16 -18.29
C PRO A 220 -9.21 -9.84 -18.01
N ALA A 221 -9.25 -10.84 -17.12
CA ALA A 221 -10.46 -11.58 -16.78
C ALA A 221 -11.54 -10.70 -16.13
N LEU A 222 -11.13 -9.69 -15.35
CA LEU A 222 -12.02 -8.71 -14.74
C LEU A 222 -11.95 -7.35 -15.44
N GLY A 223 -11.27 -7.24 -16.58
CA GLY A 223 -11.20 -6.01 -17.38
C GLY A 223 -10.37 -4.90 -16.74
N ILE A 224 -9.35 -5.24 -15.95
CA ILE A 224 -8.41 -4.28 -15.36
C ILE A 224 -7.03 -4.51 -15.98
N GLY A 225 -6.57 -3.53 -16.74
CA GLY A 225 -5.24 -3.49 -17.33
C GLY A 225 -4.39 -2.36 -16.76
N ALA A 226 -3.24 -2.14 -17.39
CA ALA A 226 -2.28 -1.11 -17.00
C ALA A 226 -2.87 0.31 -17.10
N SER A 227 -3.64 0.57 -18.15
CA SER A 227 -4.25 1.89 -18.39
C SER A 227 -5.30 2.21 -17.33
N GLU A 228 -6.17 1.26 -17.02
CA GLU A 228 -7.21 1.44 -15.99
C GLU A 228 -6.60 1.66 -14.61
N MET A 229 -5.53 0.93 -14.27
CA MET A 229 -4.77 1.15 -13.02
C MET A 229 -4.09 2.52 -12.99
N GLY A 230 -3.57 2.99 -14.13
CA GLY A 230 -2.97 4.31 -14.27
C GLY A 230 -3.96 5.46 -14.08
N GLU A 231 -5.16 5.33 -14.66
CA GLU A 231 -6.25 6.31 -14.49
C GLU A 231 -6.78 6.31 -13.05
N TRP A 232 -6.92 5.13 -12.43
CA TRP A 232 -7.30 5.02 -11.02
C TRP A 232 -6.29 5.71 -10.09
N LEU A 233 -4.98 5.50 -10.31
CA LEU A 233 -3.94 6.17 -9.53
C LEU A 233 -3.98 7.69 -9.72
N LEU A 234 -4.25 8.15 -10.94
CA LEU A 234 -4.42 9.58 -11.24
C LEU A 234 -5.62 10.18 -10.49
N GLY A 235 -6.76 9.47 -10.44
CA GLY A 235 -7.94 9.90 -9.68
C GLY A 235 -7.61 10.13 -8.20
N LEU A 236 -6.83 9.22 -7.60
CA LEU A 236 -6.35 9.37 -6.23
C LEU A 236 -5.40 10.57 -6.06
N GLN A 237 -4.45 10.75 -6.99
CA GLN A 237 -3.45 11.84 -6.95
C GLN A 237 -4.10 13.23 -6.93
N GLN A 238 -5.19 13.43 -7.65
CA GLN A 238 -5.89 14.72 -7.72
C GLN A 238 -6.44 15.19 -6.36
N HIS A 239 -6.60 14.27 -5.40
CA HIS A 239 -7.19 14.55 -4.10
C HIS A 239 -6.16 14.64 -2.97
N VAL A 240 -4.87 14.47 -3.24
CA VAL A 240 -3.82 14.41 -2.22
C VAL A 240 -2.64 15.30 -2.59
N HIS A 241 -1.84 15.70 -1.60
CA HIS A 241 -0.71 16.59 -1.84
C HIS A 241 0.42 15.87 -2.59
N SER A 242 0.67 14.62 -2.27
CA SER A 242 1.71 13.82 -2.93
C SER A 242 1.39 12.34 -2.81
N THR A 243 1.85 11.55 -3.76
CA THR A 243 1.64 10.10 -3.78
C THR A 243 2.96 9.36 -3.88
N VAL A 244 3.17 8.38 -3.01
CA VAL A 244 4.27 7.41 -3.08
C VAL A 244 3.67 6.05 -3.41
N MET A 245 4.11 5.44 -4.50
CA MET A 245 3.66 4.10 -4.90
C MET A 245 4.83 3.12 -4.87
N THR A 246 4.66 1.97 -4.21
CA THR A 246 5.62 0.86 -4.32
C THR A 246 5.13 -0.16 -5.34
N VAL A 247 6.03 -0.64 -6.20
CA VAL A 247 5.73 -1.68 -7.20
C VAL A 247 6.83 -2.74 -7.23
N SER A 248 6.46 -3.98 -7.54
CA SER A 248 7.46 -5.02 -7.82
C SER A 248 8.05 -4.87 -9.23
N ALA A 249 9.37 -4.94 -9.30
CA ALA A 249 10.19 -4.85 -10.50
C ALA A 249 11.05 -6.10 -10.73
N ASP A 250 10.59 -7.27 -10.26
CA ASP A 250 11.28 -8.54 -10.46
C ASP A 250 11.51 -8.85 -11.95
N THR A 251 12.63 -9.49 -12.27
CA THR A 251 13.01 -9.86 -13.66
C THR A 251 11.89 -10.50 -14.48
N PRO A 252 11.15 -11.53 -13.99
CA PRO A 252 10.05 -12.10 -14.77
C PRO A 252 8.94 -11.09 -15.09
N LEU A 253 8.71 -10.10 -14.22
CA LEU A 253 7.60 -9.17 -14.34
C LEU A 253 7.85 -8.00 -15.30
N ILE A 254 9.11 -7.68 -15.58
CA ILE A 254 9.48 -6.54 -16.43
C ILE A 254 10.35 -6.94 -17.63
N HIS A 255 11.31 -7.84 -17.45
CA HIS A 255 12.29 -8.14 -18.49
C HIS A 255 11.83 -9.19 -19.50
N ASN A 256 10.94 -10.11 -19.12
CA ASN A 256 10.33 -11.06 -20.07
C ASN A 256 9.41 -10.37 -21.08
N ALA A 257 8.84 -9.22 -20.71
CA ALA A 257 8.04 -8.38 -21.61
C ALA A 257 8.88 -7.56 -22.61
N SER A 258 10.22 -7.62 -22.52
CA SER A 258 11.09 -6.97 -23.48
C SER A 258 11.08 -7.69 -24.83
N THR A 259 11.13 -6.93 -25.92
CA THR A 259 11.24 -7.47 -27.30
C THR A 259 12.49 -8.30 -27.54
N PHE A 260 13.48 -8.23 -26.63
CA PHE A 260 14.72 -9.01 -26.69
C PHE A 260 14.64 -10.34 -25.92
N ALA A 261 13.53 -10.65 -25.25
CA ALA A 261 13.36 -11.89 -24.51
C ALA A 261 13.14 -13.08 -25.47
N SER A 262 13.68 -14.24 -25.10
CA SER A 262 13.59 -15.47 -25.91
C SER A 262 12.22 -16.17 -25.84
N GLN A 263 11.35 -15.75 -24.92
CA GLN A 263 10.01 -16.32 -24.69
C GLN A 263 8.95 -15.24 -24.91
N GLN A 264 7.79 -15.64 -25.43
CA GLN A 264 6.64 -14.74 -25.54
C GLN A 264 6.14 -14.38 -24.13
N PRO A 265 6.02 -13.09 -23.79
CA PRO A 265 5.54 -12.69 -22.48
C PRO A 265 4.09 -13.08 -22.30
N SER A 266 3.75 -13.51 -21.10
CA SER A 266 2.37 -13.71 -20.69
C SER A 266 1.60 -12.38 -20.69
N PRO A 267 0.26 -12.42 -20.79
CA PRO A 267 -0.57 -11.22 -20.68
C PRO A 267 -0.36 -10.47 -19.37
N LEU A 268 -0.09 -11.19 -18.27
CA LEU A 268 0.20 -10.60 -16.97
C LEU A 268 1.54 -9.86 -16.96
N GLU A 269 2.60 -10.47 -17.50
CA GLU A 269 3.91 -9.81 -17.61
C GLU A 269 3.83 -8.56 -18.49
N THR A 270 3.12 -8.63 -19.62
CA THR A 270 2.89 -7.48 -20.49
C THR A 270 2.13 -6.35 -19.76
N ALA A 271 1.07 -6.69 -19.03
CA ALA A 271 0.27 -5.71 -18.29
C ALA A 271 1.08 -5.08 -17.13
N GLN A 272 1.81 -5.89 -16.38
CA GLN A 272 2.64 -5.43 -15.27
C GLN A 272 3.77 -4.51 -15.77
N ALA A 273 4.48 -4.90 -16.83
CA ALA A 273 5.51 -4.08 -17.43
C ALA A 273 4.94 -2.74 -17.94
N ALA A 274 3.80 -2.78 -18.65
CA ALA A 274 3.13 -1.56 -19.10
C ALA A 274 2.73 -0.65 -17.94
N PHE A 275 2.23 -1.21 -16.84
CA PHE A 275 1.84 -0.44 -15.65
C PHE A 275 3.05 0.20 -14.96
N VAL A 276 4.14 -0.55 -14.73
CA VAL A 276 5.34 -0.03 -14.09
C VAL A 276 6.02 1.03 -14.97
N THR A 277 6.19 0.77 -16.27
CA THR A 277 6.77 1.73 -17.21
C THR A 277 5.91 2.98 -17.34
N GLY A 278 4.58 2.84 -17.47
CA GLY A 278 3.67 3.98 -17.50
C GLY A 278 3.73 4.81 -16.23
N SER A 279 3.81 4.16 -15.07
CA SER A 279 3.96 4.84 -13.78
C SER A 279 5.30 5.56 -13.66
N ALA A 280 6.40 4.98 -14.14
CA ALA A 280 7.72 5.62 -14.14
C ALA A 280 7.77 6.85 -15.07
N HIS A 281 7.10 6.80 -16.23
CA HIS A 281 6.93 7.97 -17.11
C HIS A 281 6.13 9.09 -16.46
N ARG A 282 5.17 8.75 -15.59
CA ARG A 282 4.31 9.72 -14.91
C ARG A 282 4.88 10.19 -13.57
N ALA A 283 5.90 9.50 -13.04
CA ALA A 283 6.55 9.87 -11.81
C ALA A 283 7.42 11.12 -11.98
N GLU A 284 7.48 11.94 -10.94
CA GLU A 284 8.50 12.97 -10.81
C GLU A 284 9.83 12.33 -10.39
N THR A 285 9.79 11.43 -9.40
CA THR A 285 10.98 10.72 -8.92
C THR A 285 10.78 9.22 -8.99
N VAL A 286 11.81 8.51 -9.47
CA VAL A 286 11.86 7.04 -9.45
C VAL A 286 12.99 6.60 -8.53
N ILE A 287 12.64 5.80 -7.52
CA ILE A 287 13.59 5.17 -6.60
C ILE A 287 13.62 3.68 -6.89
N GLN A 288 14.77 3.14 -7.24
CA GLN A 288 14.94 1.74 -7.60
C GLN A 288 15.82 1.02 -6.57
N LEU A 289 15.27 -0.01 -5.93
CA LEU A 289 16.00 -0.93 -5.06
C LEU A 289 16.38 -2.19 -5.83
N ARG A 290 17.68 -2.49 -5.86
CA ARG A 290 18.24 -3.69 -6.49
C ARG A 290 19.12 -4.45 -5.52
N ASN A 291 19.24 -5.75 -5.76
CA ASN A 291 20.28 -6.55 -5.13
C ASN A 291 21.67 -6.12 -5.65
N LEU A 292 22.70 -6.45 -4.89
CA LEU A 292 24.08 -6.34 -5.36
C LEU A 292 24.33 -7.35 -6.48
N GLU A 293 24.84 -6.89 -7.61
CA GLU A 293 25.21 -7.76 -8.74
C GLU A 293 26.32 -8.75 -8.39
N THR A 294 27.17 -8.41 -7.42
CA THR A 294 28.27 -9.26 -6.92
C THR A 294 27.82 -10.32 -5.93
N GLY A 295 26.53 -10.37 -5.57
CA GLY A 295 25.98 -11.28 -4.57
C GLY A 295 25.89 -10.68 -3.16
N ALA A 296 25.49 -11.49 -2.19
CA ALA A 296 25.23 -11.03 -0.83
C ALA A 296 26.52 -10.61 -0.10
N ALA A 297 26.50 -9.44 0.53
CA ALA A 297 27.57 -8.95 1.40
C ALA A 297 27.08 -8.85 2.85
N LYS A 298 28.01 -8.98 3.82
CA LYS A 298 27.66 -8.90 5.26
C LYS A 298 27.20 -7.51 5.69
N ASP A 299 27.76 -6.48 5.08
CA ASP A 299 27.58 -5.07 5.48
C ASP A 299 26.82 -4.24 4.41
N VAL A 300 26.29 -4.89 3.37
CA VAL A 300 25.53 -4.23 2.31
C VAL A 300 24.34 -5.11 1.94
N SER A 301 23.13 -4.55 2.07
CA SER A 301 21.89 -5.24 1.72
C SER A 301 21.54 -5.09 0.25
N GLY A 302 21.84 -3.94 -0.35
CA GLY A 302 21.54 -3.68 -1.75
C GLY A 302 22.00 -2.32 -2.24
N VAL A 303 21.59 -2.01 -3.47
CA VAL A 303 21.82 -0.74 -4.15
C VAL A 303 20.49 -0.01 -4.23
N LEU A 304 20.50 1.29 -3.94
CA LEU A 304 19.39 2.20 -4.13
C LEU A 304 19.81 3.25 -5.17
N ARG A 305 19.05 3.37 -6.24
CA ARG A 305 19.22 4.41 -7.26
C ARG A 305 18.05 5.37 -7.21
N ILE A 306 18.33 6.66 -7.26
CA ILE A 306 17.35 7.75 -7.33
C ILE A 306 17.56 8.43 -8.68
N SER A 307 16.51 8.51 -9.49
CA SER A 307 16.54 9.11 -10.83
C SER A 307 15.30 9.97 -11.08
N LYS A 308 15.42 10.90 -12.04
CA LYS A 308 14.28 11.70 -12.49
C LYS A 308 13.29 10.77 -13.18
N GLY A 309 12.02 10.92 -12.87
CA GLY A 309 10.95 10.28 -13.62
C GLY A 309 10.59 11.07 -14.88
N GLY A 310 9.66 10.55 -15.67
CA GLY A 310 9.28 11.19 -16.94
C GLY A 310 8.47 12.48 -16.80
N ALA A 311 7.86 12.70 -15.64
CA ALA A 311 7.12 13.93 -15.31
C ALA A 311 7.95 14.89 -14.44
N TRP A 312 9.27 14.70 -14.36
CA TRP A 312 10.14 15.64 -13.67
C TRP A 312 10.14 16.98 -14.41
N GLU A 313 9.62 18.02 -13.76
CA GLU A 313 9.75 19.40 -14.20
C GLU A 313 10.92 20.06 -13.46
N GLU A 314 11.77 20.77 -14.20
CA GLU A 314 12.86 21.52 -13.59
C GLU A 314 12.26 22.74 -12.87
N SER A 315 12.20 22.69 -11.53
CA SER A 315 11.77 23.85 -10.75
C SER A 315 12.71 25.03 -11.05
N CYS A 316 12.14 26.18 -11.42
CA CYS A 316 12.83 27.43 -11.71
C CYS A 316 13.52 28.05 -10.47
N ASP A 317 13.45 27.41 -9.31
CA ASP A 317 14.01 27.91 -8.06
C ASP A 317 15.53 27.75 -8.01
N GLN A 318 16.22 28.79 -8.49
CA GLN A 318 17.68 28.96 -8.44
C GLN A 318 18.25 29.13 -7.01
N HIS A 319 17.47 28.83 -5.95
CA HIS A 319 17.82 29.10 -4.54
C HIS A 319 17.76 27.86 -3.63
N ALA A 320 17.63 26.65 -4.17
CA ALA A 320 17.82 25.44 -3.37
C ALA A 320 19.33 25.21 -3.11
N ASP A 321 19.73 25.24 -1.84
CA ASP A 321 21.12 25.03 -1.36
C ASP A 321 21.72 23.64 -1.70
N SER A 322 20.96 22.77 -2.37
CA SER A 322 21.48 21.54 -2.99
C SER A 322 20.75 21.27 -4.30
N PRO A 323 21.45 21.20 -5.45
CA PRO A 323 20.82 20.80 -6.70
C PRO A 323 20.29 19.37 -6.55
N TRP A 324 19.06 19.13 -7.03
CA TRP A 324 18.54 17.77 -7.13
C TRP A 324 19.43 17.00 -8.11
N GLU A 325 20.03 15.90 -7.63
CA GLU A 325 20.96 15.08 -8.40
C GLU A 325 20.50 13.63 -8.42
N GLU A 326 20.73 12.95 -9.55
CA GLU A 326 20.60 11.50 -9.57
C GLU A 326 21.71 10.87 -8.74
N ARG A 327 21.36 9.86 -7.94
CA ARG A 327 22.33 9.21 -7.03
C ARG A 327 22.17 7.72 -7.05
N GLU A 328 23.31 7.04 -6.97
CA GLU A 328 23.36 5.60 -6.72
C GLU A 328 24.14 5.37 -5.42
N VAL A 329 23.47 4.80 -4.44
CA VAL A 329 23.97 4.61 -3.08
C VAL A 329 23.81 3.17 -2.65
N LEU A 330 24.67 2.75 -1.72
CA LEU A 330 24.54 1.46 -1.07
C LEU A 330 23.72 1.62 0.20
N TYR A 331 22.93 0.61 0.54
CA TYR A 331 22.20 0.59 1.80
C TYR A 331 22.40 -0.71 2.56
N PHE A 332 22.35 -0.60 3.89
CA PHE A 332 22.45 -1.72 4.81
C PHE A 332 21.36 -1.65 5.87
N MET A 333 20.51 -2.69 5.90
CA MET A 333 19.45 -2.85 6.88
C MET A 333 19.94 -3.67 8.07
N GLN A 334 19.87 -3.10 9.26
CA GLN A 334 20.20 -3.78 10.51
C GLN A 334 19.00 -4.53 11.09
N ARG A 335 19.29 -5.50 11.96
CA ARG A 335 18.28 -6.32 12.64
C ARG A 335 17.41 -5.54 13.63
N ASP A 336 17.81 -4.35 14.02
CA ASP A 336 17.03 -3.44 14.88
C ASP A 336 16.06 -2.57 14.07
N GLY A 337 16.18 -2.53 12.75
CA GLY A 337 15.37 -1.70 11.86
C GLY A 337 16.11 -0.42 11.42
N GLY A 338 17.33 -0.18 11.91
CA GLY A 338 18.20 0.89 11.44
C GLY A 338 18.64 0.67 9.98
N VAL A 339 18.71 1.74 9.19
CA VAL A 339 19.15 1.67 7.78
C VAL A 339 20.25 2.67 7.52
N ARG A 340 21.43 2.17 7.14
CA ARG A 340 22.57 3.00 6.74
C ARG A 340 22.56 3.16 5.24
N VAL A 341 22.84 4.37 4.76
CA VAL A 341 22.98 4.68 3.34
C VAL A 341 24.29 5.42 3.17
N PHE A 342 25.10 4.99 2.20
CA PHE A 342 26.45 5.50 1.98
C PHE A 342 26.82 5.45 0.49
N GLY A 343 27.75 6.32 0.07
CA GLY A 343 28.23 6.36 -1.31
C GLY A 343 29.05 5.12 -1.67
N ARG A 344 29.20 4.85 -2.97
CA ARG A 344 30.20 3.86 -3.43
C ARG A 344 31.60 4.46 -3.26
N GLY A 345 32.43 3.83 -2.43
CA GLY A 345 33.82 4.25 -2.21
C GLY A 345 34.08 5.09 -0.96
N GLU A 346 33.09 5.24 -0.08
CA GLU A 346 33.24 5.83 1.27
C GLU A 346 33.51 4.79 2.36
#